data_AF-A0A7V7MQ16-F1
#
_entry.id   AF-A0A7V7MQ16-F1
#
_cell.length_a   1.000
_cell.length_b   1.000
_cell.length_c   1.000
_cell.angle_alpha   90.00
_cell.angle_beta   90.00
_cell.angle_gamma   90.00
#
_symmetry.space_group_name_H-M   'P 1'
#
loop_
_entity.id
_entity.type
_entity.pdbx_description
1 polymer ?
#
loop_
_entity_poly.entity_id
_entity_poly.type
_entity_poly.pdbx_seq_one_letter_code
_entity_poly.pdbx_strand_id
1 'polypeptide(L)'
;MVAKSLRRPSHGGPIFEEAVARLPPAPGSYWLNFALQRRLKLKVGALGSREFLPGWYGYAGSARGPGGLRARLGRHLLGGHRCHWHVDFLRRVEIPAGAWWCQDPAVHEHLWMEAGLRLGGSHWIPGFGASDCACPSHFLYFEAEPSFAGMRTRLRALLSEVGSVSRALKLHRIPR
;
A
#
# COMPACT_ATOMS: atom_id res chain seq x y z
N MET A 1 -15.48 -25.91 -10.44
CA MET A 1 -14.06 -25.47 -10.53
C MET A 1 -13.46 -25.47 -9.13
N VAL A 2 -12.51 -26.36 -8.88
CA VAL A 2 -11.93 -26.58 -7.55
C VAL A 2 -11.13 -25.34 -7.12
N ALA A 3 -11.48 -24.77 -5.97
CA ALA A 3 -10.66 -23.75 -5.31
C ALA A 3 -9.29 -24.36 -5.02
N LYS A 4 -8.29 -24.10 -5.87
CA LYS A 4 -6.89 -24.41 -5.56
C LYS A 4 -6.59 -23.76 -4.22
N SER A 5 -6.27 -24.58 -3.21
CA SER A 5 -5.76 -24.14 -1.92
C SER A 5 -4.68 -23.09 -2.17
N LEU A 6 -4.99 -21.84 -1.88
CA LEU A 6 -4.04 -20.73 -1.96
C LEU A 6 -2.96 -21.05 -0.93
N ARG A 7 -1.79 -21.52 -1.36
CA ARG A 7 -0.63 -21.65 -0.48
C ARG A 7 -0.43 -20.29 0.19
N ARG A 8 -0.43 -20.27 1.53
CA ARG A 8 -0.12 -19.05 2.27
C ARG A 8 1.28 -18.59 1.84
N PRO A 9 1.44 -17.35 1.39
CA PRO A 9 2.77 -16.86 1.09
C PRO A 9 3.60 -16.80 2.37
N SER A 10 4.85 -17.24 2.31
CA SER A 10 5.81 -17.03 3.40
C SER A 10 6.11 -15.53 3.48
N HIS A 11 5.44 -14.85 4.39
CA HIS A 11 5.80 -13.50 4.79
C HIS A 11 7.05 -13.57 5.67
N GLY A 12 7.89 -12.54 5.62
CA GLY A 12 9.14 -12.52 6.37
C GLY A 12 10.29 -13.24 5.68
N GLY A 13 11.44 -13.26 6.35
CA GLY A 13 12.73 -13.66 5.81
C GLY A 13 13.70 -12.47 5.70
N PRO A 14 15.01 -12.74 5.45
CA PRO A 14 16.06 -11.76 5.65
C PRO A 14 15.87 -10.45 4.88
N ILE A 15 15.36 -10.52 3.64
CA ILE A 15 15.13 -9.35 2.79
C ILE A 15 14.03 -8.45 3.40
N PHE A 16 12.94 -9.02 3.89
CA PHE A 16 11.87 -8.24 4.51
C PHE A 16 12.30 -7.67 5.86
N GLU A 17 13.06 -8.43 6.65
CA GLU A 17 13.60 -7.97 7.93
C GLU A 17 14.57 -6.80 7.74
N GLU A 18 15.49 -6.91 6.77
CA GLU A 18 16.41 -5.85 6.42
C GLU A 18 15.68 -4.61 5.87
N ALA A 19 14.69 -4.81 4.99
CA ALA A 19 13.85 -3.74 4.50
C ALA A 19 13.15 -2.99 5.64
N VAL A 20 12.60 -3.72 6.62
CA VAL A 20 11.94 -3.13 7.79
C VAL A 20 12.93 -2.41 8.69
N ALA A 21 14.14 -2.97 8.88
CA ALA A 21 15.20 -2.34 9.66
C ALA A 21 15.63 -0.98 9.10
N ARG A 22 15.49 -0.76 7.78
CA ARG A 22 15.78 0.51 7.10
C ARG A 22 14.65 1.53 7.17
N LEU A 23 13.46 1.15 7.63
CA LEU A 23 12.32 2.08 7.72
C LEU A 23 12.46 3.03 8.90
N PRO A 24 12.09 4.32 8.76
CA PRO A 24 12.15 5.26 9.87
C PRO A 24 11.11 4.90 10.95
N PRO A 25 11.47 4.93 12.25
CA PRO A 25 10.52 4.78 13.35
C PRO A 25 9.77 6.10 13.62
N ALA A 26 9.25 6.75 12.57
CA ALA A 26 8.65 8.08 12.62
C ALA A 26 7.26 8.09 11.95
N PRO A 27 6.37 9.04 12.30
CA PRO A 27 5.10 9.22 11.62
C PRO A 27 5.26 9.42 10.11
N GLY A 28 4.27 8.95 9.35
CA GLY A 28 4.27 9.10 7.91
C GLY A 28 3.08 8.48 7.21
N SER A 29 3.13 8.54 5.89
CA SER A 29 2.22 7.85 4.98
C SER A 29 3.00 6.95 4.03
N TYR A 30 2.35 5.94 3.47
CA TYR A 30 2.99 4.95 2.63
C TYR A 30 2.07 4.46 1.51
N TRP A 31 2.70 3.84 0.54
CA TRP A 31 2.11 3.16 -0.59
C TRP A 31 2.67 1.75 -0.66
N LEU A 32 1.82 0.74 -0.50
CA LEU A 32 2.19 -0.67 -0.54
C LEU A 32 1.81 -1.27 -1.89
N ASN A 33 2.79 -1.79 -2.62
CA ASN A 33 2.61 -2.36 -3.95
C ASN A 33 2.35 -3.86 -3.90
N PHE A 34 1.48 -4.36 -4.77
CA PHE A 34 1.23 -5.77 -5.03
C PHE A 34 1.27 -6.04 -6.52
N ALA A 35 1.77 -7.22 -6.91
CA ALA A 35 1.75 -7.70 -8.28
C ALA A 35 0.98 -9.03 -8.32
N LEU A 36 -0.19 -9.03 -8.93
CA LEU A 36 -1.04 -10.21 -9.07
C LEU A 36 -0.83 -10.81 -10.45
N GLN A 37 -0.36 -12.06 -10.49
CA GLN A 37 -0.14 -12.78 -11.76
C GLN A 37 -1.41 -13.41 -12.32
N ARG A 38 -2.46 -13.51 -11.49
CA ARG A 38 -3.72 -14.15 -11.86
C ARG A 38 -4.88 -13.50 -11.16
N ARG A 39 -6.06 -13.72 -11.75
CA ARG A 39 -7.34 -13.33 -11.16
C ARG A 39 -7.53 -14.04 -9.82
N LEU A 40 -8.00 -13.27 -8.83
CA LEU A 40 -8.19 -13.71 -7.46
C LEU A 40 -9.57 -13.26 -6.97
N LYS A 41 -10.34 -14.16 -6.37
CA LYS A 41 -11.56 -13.83 -5.64
C LYS A 41 -11.33 -14.03 -4.16
N LEU A 42 -11.57 -13.00 -3.36
CA LEU A 42 -11.24 -12.98 -1.93
C LEU A 42 -12.38 -12.34 -1.12
N LYS A 43 -12.69 -12.91 0.04
CA LYS A 43 -13.57 -12.27 1.03
C LYS A 43 -12.75 -11.30 1.87
N VAL A 44 -13.06 -10.01 1.77
CA VAL A 44 -12.31 -8.90 2.38
C VAL A 44 -13.18 -8.24 3.45
N GLY A 45 -13.09 -8.72 4.70
CA GLY A 45 -13.80 -8.12 5.84
C GLY A 45 -15.26 -7.76 5.55
N ALA A 46 -15.64 -6.53 5.90
CA ALA A 46 -16.98 -5.98 5.66
C ALA A 46 -17.28 -5.70 4.16
N LEU A 47 -16.27 -5.60 3.30
CA LEU A 47 -16.47 -5.45 1.85
C LEU A 47 -16.98 -6.73 1.17
N GLY A 48 -17.04 -7.86 1.89
CA GLY A 48 -17.53 -9.11 1.33
C GLY A 48 -16.62 -9.66 0.24
N SER A 49 -17.21 -10.39 -0.73
CA SER A 49 -16.44 -10.99 -1.82
C SER A 49 -16.05 -9.95 -2.86
N ARG A 50 -14.75 -9.81 -3.11
CA ARG A 50 -14.19 -8.93 -4.15
C ARG A 50 -13.35 -9.72 -5.14
N GLU A 51 -13.27 -9.20 -6.36
CA GLU A 51 -12.49 -9.76 -7.44
C GLU A 51 -11.32 -8.84 -7.79
N PHE A 52 -10.15 -9.44 -7.91
CA PHE A 52 -8.89 -8.81 -8.25
C PHE A 52 -8.44 -9.35 -9.60
N LEU A 53 -8.11 -8.45 -10.52
CA LEU A 53 -7.55 -8.75 -11.83
C LEU A 53 -6.05 -9.07 -11.72
N PRO A 54 -5.48 -9.78 -12.71
CA PRO A 54 -4.04 -9.74 -12.93
C PRO A 54 -3.58 -8.30 -13.19
N GLY A 55 -2.45 -7.90 -12.63
CA GLY A 55 -1.89 -6.55 -12.76
C GLY A 55 -1.27 -6.08 -11.45
N TRP A 56 -1.12 -4.76 -11.33
CA TRP A 56 -0.51 -4.13 -10.18
C TRP A 56 -1.53 -3.42 -9.32
N TYR A 57 -1.29 -3.41 -8.02
CA TYR A 57 -2.11 -2.69 -7.07
C TYR A 57 -1.26 -1.87 -6.12
N GLY A 58 -1.80 -0.73 -5.72
CA GLY A 58 -1.19 0.17 -4.75
C GLY A 58 -2.16 0.54 -3.65
N TYR A 59 -1.75 0.30 -2.40
CA TYR A 59 -2.52 0.64 -1.21
C TYR A 59 -1.89 1.84 -0.50
N ALA A 60 -2.63 2.94 -0.37
CA ALA A 60 -2.23 4.10 0.43
C ALA A 60 -2.65 3.91 1.90
N GLY A 61 -1.76 4.25 2.83
CA GLY A 61 -2.07 4.22 4.25
C GLY A 61 -1.18 5.13 5.10
N SER A 62 -1.53 5.27 6.38
CA SER A 62 -0.84 6.11 7.34
C SER A 62 -0.29 5.35 8.56
N ALA A 63 0.78 5.87 9.13
CA ALA A 63 1.57 5.25 10.19
C ALA A 63 1.80 6.23 11.34
N ARG A 64 0.71 6.64 12.01
CA ARG A 64 0.71 7.64 13.10
C ARG A 64 0.81 7.05 14.51
N GLY A 65 0.70 5.72 14.64
CA GLY A 65 0.78 5.05 15.94
C GLY A 65 2.23 4.88 16.43
N PRO A 66 2.40 4.31 17.63
CA PRO A 66 3.72 3.99 18.18
C PRO A 66 4.60 3.21 17.19
N GLY A 67 5.86 3.62 17.07
CA GLY A 67 6.84 3.02 16.14
C GLY A 67 6.67 3.43 14.66
N GLY A 68 5.67 4.25 14.32
CA GLY A 68 5.56 4.95 13.04
C GLY A 68 5.56 4.04 11.81
N LEU A 69 6.16 4.53 10.73
CA LEU A 69 6.32 3.83 9.46
C LEU A 69 6.96 2.44 9.64
N ARG A 70 8.04 2.33 10.43
CA ARG A 70 8.69 1.05 10.72
C ARG A 70 7.72 0.02 11.29
N ALA A 71 6.92 0.38 12.29
CA ALA A 71 5.97 -0.54 12.91
C ALA A 71 4.82 -0.91 11.94
N ARG A 72 4.23 0.07 11.25
CA ARG A 72 3.07 -0.17 10.37
C ARG A 72 3.46 -0.96 9.13
N LEU A 73 4.48 -0.53 8.38
CA LEU A 73 4.95 -1.26 7.21
C LEU A 73 5.63 -2.57 7.61
N GLY A 74 6.30 -2.63 8.77
CA GLY A 74 6.82 -3.88 9.32
C GLY A 74 5.73 -4.92 9.52
N ARG A 75 4.61 -4.52 10.12
CA ARG A 75 3.41 -5.37 10.21
C ARG A 75 2.91 -5.80 8.83
N HIS A 76 3.04 -4.97 7.80
CA HIS A 76 2.64 -5.30 6.43
C HIS A 76 3.60 -6.26 5.71
N LEU A 77 4.89 -6.12 5.93
CA LEU A 77 5.91 -6.89 5.21
C LEU A 77 6.20 -8.23 5.88
N LEU A 78 6.25 -8.26 7.22
CA LEU A 78 6.62 -9.45 7.99
C LEU A 78 5.46 -10.41 8.23
N GLY A 79 4.23 -10.02 7.88
CA GLY A 79 3.06 -10.86 8.12
C GLY A 79 2.44 -10.65 9.49
N GLY A 80 1.36 -11.37 9.74
CA GLY A 80 0.66 -11.40 11.02
C GLY A 80 -0.61 -12.22 10.92
N HIS A 81 -1.08 -12.80 12.03
CA HIS A 81 -2.24 -13.69 12.01
C HIS A 81 -3.58 -12.92 11.94
N ARG A 82 -3.62 -11.69 12.44
CA ARG A 82 -4.83 -10.88 12.54
C ARG A 82 -5.00 -9.96 11.33
N CYS A 83 -6.17 -10.01 10.72
CA CYS A 83 -6.60 -9.02 9.73
C CYS A 83 -7.31 -7.88 10.44
N HIS A 84 -6.77 -6.67 10.28
CA HIS A 84 -7.37 -5.44 10.79
C HIS A 84 -7.74 -4.50 9.64
N TRP A 85 -6.93 -4.43 8.59
CA TRP A 85 -7.21 -3.62 7.39
C TRP A 85 -7.57 -4.52 6.20
N HIS A 86 -8.27 -3.97 5.22
CA HIS A 86 -8.62 -4.70 4.00
C HIS A 86 -7.37 -5.30 3.30
N VAL A 87 -6.26 -4.56 3.29
CA VAL A 87 -4.98 -5.04 2.73
C VAL A 87 -4.43 -6.29 3.44
N ASP A 88 -4.75 -6.49 4.74
CA ASP A 88 -4.33 -7.69 5.47
C ASP A 88 -4.98 -8.97 4.92
N PHE A 89 -6.18 -8.87 4.33
CA PHE A 89 -6.82 -10.02 3.67
C PHE A 89 -6.07 -10.39 2.39
N LEU A 90 -5.69 -9.40 1.57
CA LEU A 90 -4.91 -9.64 0.36
C LEU A 90 -3.55 -10.25 0.68
N ARG A 91 -2.91 -9.76 1.75
CA ARG A 91 -1.64 -10.29 2.24
C ARG A 91 -1.71 -11.76 2.66
N ARG A 92 -2.88 -12.32 3.01
CA ARG A 92 -2.96 -13.77 3.31
C ARG A 92 -2.69 -14.65 2.08
N VAL A 93 -2.78 -14.08 0.90
CA VAL A 93 -2.76 -14.81 -0.37
C VAL A 93 -1.75 -14.25 -1.37
N GLU A 94 -1.22 -13.04 -1.15
CA GLU A 94 -0.19 -12.40 -1.98
C GLU A 94 0.87 -11.72 -1.12
N ILE A 95 2.12 -11.68 -1.62
CA ILE A 95 3.23 -10.98 -0.95
C ILE A 95 3.32 -9.55 -1.51
N PRO A 96 3.52 -8.52 -0.66
CA PRO A 96 3.82 -7.18 -1.16
C PRO A 96 5.06 -7.17 -2.06
N ALA A 97 4.96 -6.55 -3.23
CA ALA A 97 6.05 -6.39 -4.19
C ALA A 97 7.04 -5.26 -3.80
N GLY A 98 6.70 -4.48 -2.78
CA GLY A 98 7.52 -3.41 -2.22
C GLY A 98 6.64 -2.30 -1.61
N ALA A 99 7.28 -1.32 -0.99
CA ALA A 99 6.59 -0.14 -0.47
C ALA A 99 7.35 1.14 -0.82
N TRP A 100 6.61 2.25 -0.88
CA TRP A 100 7.08 3.63 -0.89
C TRP A 100 6.53 4.34 0.34
N TRP A 101 7.23 5.35 0.86
CA TRP A 101 6.80 6.03 2.08
C TRP A 101 7.27 7.47 2.14
N CYS A 102 6.52 8.32 2.81
CA CYS A 102 6.87 9.70 3.12
C CYS A 102 6.89 9.86 4.65
N GLN A 103 7.94 10.47 5.19
CA GLN A 103 7.96 10.86 6.60
C GLN A 103 7.22 12.17 6.73
N ASP A 104 6.09 12.15 7.41
CA ASP A 104 5.26 13.34 7.54
C ASP A 104 4.30 13.18 8.73
N PRO A 105 4.19 14.18 9.62
CA PRO A 105 3.18 14.15 10.67
C PRO A 105 1.73 14.23 10.14
N ALA A 106 1.51 14.80 8.95
CA ALA A 106 0.19 14.95 8.34
C ALA A 106 -0.27 13.70 7.55
N VAL A 107 -1.59 13.57 7.41
CA VAL A 107 -2.22 12.46 6.69
C VAL A 107 -2.32 12.81 5.21
N HIS A 108 -1.60 12.08 4.38
CA HIS A 108 -1.50 12.34 2.94
C HIS A 108 -2.05 11.19 2.08
N GLU A 109 -2.92 10.33 2.62
CA GLU A 109 -3.51 9.21 1.88
C GLU A 109 -4.23 9.70 0.60
N HIS A 110 -4.91 10.86 0.67
CA HIS A 110 -5.54 11.48 -0.49
C HIS A 110 -4.54 11.92 -1.56
N LEU A 111 -3.38 12.47 -1.16
CA LEU A 111 -2.34 12.89 -2.12
C LEU A 111 -1.70 11.69 -2.81
N TRP A 112 -1.54 10.57 -2.09
CA TRP A 112 -1.13 9.30 -2.69
C TRP A 112 -2.13 8.82 -3.73
N MET A 113 -3.42 8.88 -3.42
CA MET A 113 -4.48 8.52 -4.37
C MET A 113 -4.49 9.43 -5.59
N GLU A 114 -4.42 10.72 -5.40
CA GLU A 114 -4.37 11.67 -6.52
C GLU A 114 -3.14 11.46 -7.40
N ALA A 115 -1.96 11.30 -6.81
CA ALA A 115 -0.74 11.02 -7.56
C ALA A 115 -0.84 9.68 -8.32
N GLY A 116 -1.43 8.65 -7.71
CA GLY A 116 -1.66 7.35 -8.33
C GLY A 116 -2.66 7.40 -9.49
N LEU A 117 -3.76 8.14 -9.35
CA LEU A 117 -4.73 8.37 -10.43
C LEU A 117 -4.06 9.10 -11.60
N ARG A 118 -3.24 10.13 -11.33
CA ARG A 118 -2.44 10.84 -12.35
C ARG A 118 -1.34 9.97 -12.99
N LEU A 119 -1.07 8.78 -12.46
CA LEU A 119 -0.19 7.76 -13.06
C LEU A 119 -0.95 6.73 -13.92
N GLY A 120 -2.27 6.87 -14.06
CA GLY A 120 -3.11 5.92 -14.78
C GLY A 120 -3.71 4.84 -13.90
N GLY A 121 -3.68 5.01 -12.58
CA GLY A 121 -4.38 4.11 -11.65
C GLY A 121 -5.89 4.28 -11.71
N SER A 122 -6.64 3.25 -11.33
CA SER A 122 -8.10 3.31 -11.24
C SER A 122 -8.65 2.65 -9.97
N HIS A 123 -9.80 3.14 -9.50
CA HIS A 123 -10.49 2.58 -8.35
C HIS A 123 -11.22 1.28 -8.72
N TRP A 124 -10.48 0.17 -8.80
CA TRP A 124 -11.06 -1.13 -9.15
C TRP A 124 -11.91 -1.74 -8.02
N ILE A 125 -11.55 -1.48 -6.76
CA ILE A 125 -12.26 -2.01 -5.59
C ILE A 125 -12.74 -0.83 -4.71
N PRO A 126 -14.00 -0.39 -4.88
CA PRO A 126 -14.58 0.66 -4.07
C PRO A 126 -14.59 0.32 -2.56
N GLY A 127 -14.40 1.33 -1.72
CA GLY A 127 -14.35 1.25 -0.26
C GLY A 127 -13.10 0.57 0.31
N PHE A 128 -12.16 0.13 -0.53
CA PHE A 128 -10.98 -0.59 -0.05
C PHE A 128 -10.02 0.34 0.69
N GLY A 129 -10.04 0.25 2.02
CA GLY A 129 -9.10 0.97 2.88
C GLY A 129 -9.52 2.40 3.18
N ALA A 130 -10.73 2.77 2.76
CA ALA A 130 -11.37 4.07 3.00
C ALA A 130 -12.53 3.92 3.99
N SER A 131 -12.35 3.15 5.07
CA SER A 131 -13.44 2.89 6.04
C SER A 131 -13.68 4.07 7.00
N ASP A 132 -12.72 4.98 7.09
CA ASP A 132 -12.69 6.15 7.97
C ASP A 132 -12.73 7.49 7.19
N CYS A 133 -12.95 7.44 5.88
CA CYS A 133 -13.05 8.64 5.04
C CYS A 133 -14.05 8.43 3.89
N ALA A 134 -14.40 9.52 3.19
CA ALA A 134 -15.32 9.48 2.05
C ALA A 134 -14.63 9.14 0.71
N CYS A 135 -13.36 8.71 0.73
CA CYS A 135 -12.64 8.39 -0.50
C CYS A 135 -13.27 7.20 -1.24
N PRO A 136 -13.26 7.19 -2.58
CA PRO A 136 -13.76 6.05 -3.35
C PRO A 136 -13.03 4.76 -3.00
N SER A 137 -11.72 4.83 -2.78
CA SER A 137 -10.87 3.74 -2.31
C SER A 137 -9.49 4.29 -1.97
N HIS A 138 -8.79 3.68 -1.02
CA HIS A 138 -7.33 3.86 -0.80
C HIS A 138 -6.51 2.79 -1.53
N PHE A 139 -7.10 2.16 -2.54
CA PHE A 139 -6.52 1.08 -3.31
C PHE A 139 -6.73 1.31 -4.80
N LEU A 140 -5.63 1.41 -5.54
CA LEU A 140 -5.65 1.61 -6.99
C LEU A 140 -5.13 0.39 -7.72
N TYR A 141 -5.74 0.11 -8.87
CA TYR A 141 -5.31 -0.88 -9.86
C TYR A 141 -4.54 -0.21 -11.00
N PHE A 142 -3.55 -0.91 -11.53
CA PHE A 142 -2.77 -0.54 -12.70
C PHE A 142 -2.54 -1.78 -13.57
N GLU A 143 -2.59 -1.61 -14.90
CA GLU A 143 -2.26 -2.70 -15.82
C GLU A 143 -0.75 -3.06 -15.81
N ALA A 144 0.10 -2.08 -15.51
CA ALA A 144 1.56 -2.20 -15.45
C ALA A 144 2.13 -1.68 -14.11
N GLU A 145 3.40 -2.01 -13.82
CA GLU A 145 4.07 -1.58 -12.59
C GLU A 145 4.09 -0.04 -12.51
N PRO A 146 3.50 0.58 -11.47
CA PRO A 146 3.51 2.03 -11.36
C PRO A 146 4.95 2.53 -11.15
N SER A 147 5.33 3.58 -11.90
CA SER A 147 6.68 4.14 -11.82
C SER A 147 6.91 4.87 -10.51
N PHE A 148 7.92 4.42 -9.75
CA PHE A 148 8.38 5.11 -8.54
C PHE A 148 8.79 6.57 -8.82
N ALA A 149 9.53 6.81 -9.91
CA ALA A 149 9.95 8.15 -10.30
C ALA A 149 8.74 9.03 -10.63
N GLY A 150 7.77 8.49 -11.37
CA GLY A 150 6.53 9.17 -11.71
C GLY A 150 5.69 9.54 -10.48
N MET A 151 5.61 8.62 -9.51
CA MET A 151 4.93 8.82 -8.22
C MET A 151 5.60 9.93 -7.41
N ARG A 152 6.92 9.86 -7.29
CA ARG A 152 7.72 10.87 -6.58
C ARG A 152 7.53 12.26 -7.17
N THR A 153 7.57 12.40 -8.49
CA THR A 153 7.38 13.69 -9.17
C THR A 153 6.00 14.29 -8.88
N ARG A 154 4.94 13.48 -8.96
CA ARG A 154 3.56 13.94 -8.72
C ARG A 154 3.32 14.30 -7.26
N LEU A 155 3.78 13.48 -6.31
CA LEU A 155 3.66 13.79 -4.90
C LEU A 155 4.40 15.07 -4.51
N ARG A 156 5.58 15.33 -5.09
CA ARG A 156 6.30 16.60 -4.87
C ARG A 156 5.50 17.80 -5.34
N ALA A 157 4.89 17.72 -6.53
CA ALA A 157 4.05 18.80 -7.05
C ALA A 157 2.85 19.04 -6.11
N LEU A 158 2.09 18.00 -5.78
CA LEU A 158 0.89 18.11 -4.92
C LEU A 158 1.21 18.64 -3.52
N LEU A 159 2.30 18.17 -2.89
CA LEU A 159 2.72 18.68 -1.59
C LEU A 159 3.12 20.16 -1.62
N SER A 160 3.68 20.62 -2.74
CA SER A 160 4.04 22.02 -2.94
C SER A 160 2.79 22.89 -3.09
N GLU A 161 1.76 22.39 -3.76
CA GLU A 161 0.47 23.07 -3.95
C GLU A 161 -0.31 23.24 -2.64
N VAL A 162 -0.26 22.26 -1.73
CA VAL A 162 -0.98 22.31 -0.45
C VAL A 162 -0.25 23.08 0.67
N GLY A 163 0.87 23.74 0.37
CA GLY A 163 1.60 24.59 1.33
C GLY A 163 2.23 23.84 2.51
N SER A 164 2.22 22.50 2.49
CA SER A 164 2.89 21.69 3.51
C SER A 164 4.38 21.70 3.19
N VAL A 165 5.14 22.52 3.92
CA VAL A 165 6.59 22.68 3.76
C VAL A 165 7.21 21.30 3.64
N SER A 166 8.02 21.12 2.59
CA SER A 166 8.74 19.95 2.08
C SER A 166 9.63 19.18 3.08
N ARG A 167 9.43 19.32 4.39
CA ARG A 167 10.40 19.02 5.45
C ARG A 167 10.75 17.53 5.59
N ALA A 168 10.01 16.59 5.00
CA ALA A 168 10.49 15.20 4.93
C ALA A 168 9.84 14.28 3.84
N LEU A 169 9.72 14.73 2.57
CA LEU A 169 9.43 13.76 1.49
C LEU A 169 10.66 12.90 1.15
N LYS A 170 10.79 11.77 1.83
CA LYS A 170 11.83 10.76 1.60
C LYS A 170 11.21 9.47 1.07
N LEU A 171 10.85 9.44 -0.20
CA LEU A 171 10.37 8.22 -0.84
C LEU A 171 11.53 7.24 -1.09
N HIS A 172 11.38 5.99 -0.67
CA HIS A 172 12.27 4.89 -1.04
C HIS A 172 11.47 3.69 -1.50
N ARG A 173 11.92 3.05 -2.58
CA ARG A 173 11.49 1.70 -2.94
C ARG A 173 12.22 0.70 -2.07
N ILE A 174 11.48 -0.18 -1.41
CA ILE A 174 12.04 -1.38 -0.80
C ILE A 174 12.52 -2.31 -1.93
N PRO A 175 13.80 -2.72 -1.95
CA PRO A 175 14.31 -3.71 -2.92
C PRO A 175 13.52 -5.01 -2.84
N ARG A 176 13.31 -5.66 -3.99
CA ARG A 176 12.68 -6.99 -4.08
C ARG A 176 13.66 -8.06 -3.59
#